data_AF-A0A1M5LHJ8-F1
#
_entry.id   AF-A0A1M5LHJ8-F1
#
_cell.length_a   1.000
_cell.length_b   1.000
_cell.length_c   1.000
_cell.angle_alpha   90.00
_cell.angle_beta   90.00
_cell.angle_gamma   90.00
#
_symmetry.space_group_name_H-M   'P 1'
#
loop_
_entity.id
_entity.type
_entity.pdbx_description
1 polymer ?
#
loop_
_entity_poly.entity_id
_entity_poly.type
_entity_poly.pdbx_seq_one_letter_code
_entity_poly.pdbx_strand_id
1 'polypeptide(L)'
;MFDDEVHKNALKEFIAFLRTRNTQKNIAFFSDISREYVRHLGKGEKIPTIRIFFNIIEAAGIDLKEGLGIYIDFLQKQKMALAADHAKGLEYVKKLKSGKIRPKKNP
;
A
#
# COMPACT_ATOMS: atom_id res chain seq x y z
N MET A 1 -13.53 -6.73 4.53
CA MET A 1 -12.12 -7.15 4.73
C MET A 1 -11.28 -6.42 3.70
N PHE A 2 -10.14 -5.85 4.09
CA PHE A 2 -9.17 -5.31 3.14
C PHE A 2 -8.33 -6.49 2.62
N ASP A 3 -8.14 -6.55 1.30
CA ASP A 3 -7.34 -7.58 0.63
C ASP A 3 -5.84 -7.43 1.00
N ASP A 4 -5.08 -8.52 0.96
CA ASP A 4 -3.64 -8.52 1.19
C ASP A 4 -2.90 -7.56 0.23
N GLU A 5 -3.33 -7.49 -1.02
CA GLU A 5 -2.75 -6.55 -2.00
C GLU A 5 -3.12 -5.09 -1.69
N VAL A 6 -4.30 -4.85 -1.11
CA VAL A 6 -4.68 -3.51 -0.64
C VAL A 6 -3.79 -3.08 0.53
N HIS A 7 -3.58 -3.98 1.50
CA HIS A 7 -2.69 -3.71 2.64
C HIS A 7 -1.25 -3.45 2.20
N LYS A 8 -0.73 -4.28 1.30
CA LYS A 8 0.62 -4.18 0.77
C LYS A 8 0.84 -2.86 0.03
N ASN A 9 -0.09 -2.48 -0.85
CA ASN A 9 0.04 -1.22 -1.60
C ASN A 9 -0.15 0.01 -0.71
N ALA A 10 -1.07 -0.04 0.25
CA ALA A 10 -1.22 1.04 1.23
C ALA A 10 0.04 1.21 2.09
N LEU A 11 0.64 0.10 2.53
CA LEU A 11 1.89 0.14 3.30
C LEU A 11 3.05 0.72 2.50
N LYS A 12 3.16 0.42 1.20
CA LYS A 12 4.17 1.02 0.31
C LYS A 12 4.02 2.54 0.26
N GLU A 13 2.81 3.03 0.01
CA GLU A 13 2.53 4.47 -0.03
C GLU A 13 2.79 5.11 1.33
N PHE A 14 2.40 4.44 2.42
CA PHE A 14 2.63 4.92 3.77
C PHE A 14 4.12 5.03 4.11
N ILE A 15 4.92 4.01 3.85
CA ILE A 15 6.38 4.07 4.09
C ILE A 15 7.04 5.13 3.20
N ALA A 16 6.59 5.29 1.96
CA ALA A 16 7.08 6.38 1.10
C ALA A 16 6.75 7.75 1.70
N PHE A 17 5.53 7.94 2.21
CA PHE A 17 5.12 9.14 2.91
C PHE A 17 5.96 9.39 4.17
N LEU A 18 6.12 8.40 5.06
CA LEU A 18 6.93 8.54 6.27
C LEU A 18 8.37 8.94 5.97
N ARG A 19 8.93 8.45 4.85
CA ARG A 19 10.27 8.83 4.37
C ARG A 19 10.37 10.28 3.89
N THR A 20 9.26 10.97 3.64
CA THR A 20 9.24 12.42 3.41
C THR A 20 9.32 13.23 4.70
N ARG A 21 8.96 12.61 5.84
CA ARG A 21 8.95 13.24 7.17
C ARG A 21 10.26 12.99 7.92
N ASN A 22 10.82 11.79 7.76
CA ASN A 22 12.10 11.44 8.37
C ASN A 22 12.93 10.52 7.48
N THR A 23 14.23 10.44 7.70
CA THR A 23 15.11 9.59 6.90
C THR A 23 14.86 8.11 7.20
N GLN A 24 15.04 7.24 6.21
CA GLN A 24 14.97 5.78 6.41
C GLN A 24 15.96 5.30 7.50
N LYS A 25 17.11 5.97 7.65
CA LYS A 25 18.09 5.67 8.71
C LYS A 25 17.50 5.92 10.09
N ASN A 26 16.88 7.08 10.28
CA ASN A 26 16.29 7.46 11.57
C ASN A 26 15.06 6.60 11.89
N ILE A 27 14.19 6.37 10.90
CA ILE A 27 13.04 5.47 11.07
C ILE A 27 13.52 4.10 11.57
N ALA A 28 14.52 3.51 10.89
CA ALA A 28 15.08 2.23 11.29
C ALA A 28 15.67 2.25 12.71
N PHE A 29 16.49 3.25 13.02
CA PHE A 29 17.15 3.39 14.31
C PHE A 29 16.16 3.52 15.47
N PHE A 30 15.19 4.43 15.37
CA PHE A 30 14.24 4.71 16.46
C PHE A 30 13.14 3.65 16.59
N SER A 31 12.88 2.85 15.56
CA SER A 31 11.93 1.74 15.64
C SER A 31 12.56 0.38 15.96
N ASP A 32 13.86 0.36 16.25
CA ASP A 32 14.65 -0.84 16.59
C ASP A 32 14.55 -1.94 15.52
N ILE A 33 14.70 -1.55 14.25
CA ILE A 33 14.68 -2.45 13.09
C ILE A 33 15.82 -2.11 12.12
N SER A 34 16.14 -3.04 11.22
CA SER A 34 17.16 -2.77 10.22
C SER A 34 16.67 -1.83 9.12
N ARG A 35 17.58 -1.04 8.53
CA ARG A 35 17.28 -0.23 7.35
C ARG A 35 16.76 -1.06 6.18
N GLU A 36 17.25 -2.28 6.05
CA GLU A 36 16.82 -3.21 5.01
C GLU A 36 15.37 -3.67 5.25
N TYR A 37 14.97 -3.88 6.50
CA TYR A 37 13.58 -4.16 6.83
C TYR A 37 12.65 -3.01 6.39
N VAL A 38 13.00 -1.75 6.69
CA VAL A 38 12.23 -0.58 6.21
C VAL A 38 12.18 -0.53 4.68
N ARG A 39 13.25 -0.92 3.98
CA ARG A 39 13.28 -1.01 2.52
C ARG A 39 12.28 -2.06 2.01
N HIS A 40 12.25 -3.25 2.61
CA HIS A 40 11.29 -4.30 2.28
C HIS A 40 9.84 -3.86 2.50
N LEU A 41 9.55 -3.13 3.59
CA LEU A 41 8.23 -2.56 3.82
C LEU A 41 7.84 -1.57 2.71
N GLY A 42 8.76 -0.67 2.32
CA GLY A 42 8.53 0.29 1.24
C GLY A 42 8.35 -0.32 -0.15
N LYS A 43 8.74 -1.58 -0.32
CA LYS A 43 8.46 -2.37 -1.54
C LYS A 43 7.22 -3.25 -1.43
N GLY A 44 6.65 -3.38 -0.23
CA GLY A 44 5.54 -4.30 0.05
C GLY A 44 5.97 -5.77 0.05
N GLU A 45 7.27 -6.05 0.24
CA GLU A 45 7.79 -7.41 0.33
C GLU A 45 7.57 -8.01 1.74
N LYS A 46 7.31 -7.15 2.74
CA LYS A 46 7.02 -7.54 4.12
C LYS A 46 5.89 -6.69 4.70
N ILE A 47 5.18 -7.25 5.66
CA ILE A 47 4.18 -6.56 6.49
C ILE A 47 4.72 -6.50 7.92
N PRO A 48 4.72 -5.33 8.58
CA PRO A 48 5.21 -5.20 9.94
C PRO A 48 4.21 -5.82 10.92
N THR A 49 4.72 -6.32 12.04
CA THR A 49 3.83 -6.59 13.20
C THR A 49 3.24 -5.27 13.70
N ILE A 50 2.12 -5.32 14.40
CA ILE A 50 1.45 -4.11 14.89
C ILE A 50 2.35 -3.26 15.80
N ARG A 51 3.21 -3.91 16.60
CA ARG A 51 4.21 -3.23 17.44
C ARG A 51 5.22 -2.45 16.59
N ILE A 52 5.80 -3.10 15.58
CA ILE A 52 6.77 -2.44 14.69
C ILE A 52 6.09 -1.31 13.91
N PHE A 53 4.84 -1.50 13.49
CA PHE A 53 4.07 -0.50 12.78
C PHE A 53 3.93 0.79 13.60
N PHE A 54 3.55 0.71 14.88
CA PHE A 54 3.46 1.89 15.74
C PHE A 54 4.81 2.53 16.02
N ASN A 55 5.85 1.74 16.30
CA ASN A 55 7.20 2.26 16.48
C ASN A 55 7.69 3.04 15.24
N ILE A 56 7.34 2.58 14.03
CA ILE A 56 7.68 3.27 12.78
C ILE A 56 6.98 4.63 12.65
N ILE A 57 5.73 4.74 13.11
CA ILE A 57 4.96 6.00 13.10
C ILE A 57 5.61 7.01 14.05
N GLU A 58 5.89 6.58 15.28
CA GLU A 58 6.56 7.42 16.28
C GLU A 58 7.96 7.83 15.82
N ALA A 59 8.73 6.89 15.25
CA ALA A 59 10.06 7.15 14.70
C ALA A 59 10.06 8.14 13.53
N ALA A 60 8.95 8.26 12.80
CA ALA A 60 8.78 9.26 11.75
C ALA A 60 8.42 10.66 12.30
N GLY A 61 8.22 10.80 13.62
CA GLY A 61 7.89 12.06 14.28
C GLY A 61 6.45 12.50 14.04
N ILE A 62 5.52 11.56 13.90
CA ILE A 62 4.10 11.82 13.64
C ILE A 62 3.30 11.38 14.86
N ASP A 63 2.27 12.13 15.22
CA ASP A 63 1.30 11.69 16.22
C ASP A 63 0.66 10.36 15.81
N LEU A 64 0.45 9.46 16.76
CA LEU A 64 -0.02 8.11 16.47
C LEU A 64 -1.42 8.10 15.81
N LYS A 65 -2.32 8.98 16.24
CA LYS A 65 -3.67 9.07 15.67
C LYS A 65 -3.62 9.65 14.26
N GLU A 66 -2.81 10.68 14.06
CA GLU A 66 -2.58 11.26 12.73
C GLU A 66 -2.00 10.21 11.76
N GLY A 67 -0.95 9.51 12.16
CA GLY A 67 -0.32 8.47 11.35
C GLY A 67 -1.27 7.33 11.00
N LEU A 68 -2.12 6.91 11.95
CA LEU A 68 -3.17 5.93 11.71
C LEU A 68 -4.24 6.44 10.74
N GLY A 69 -4.68 7.69 10.88
CA GLY A 69 -5.62 8.33 9.96
C GLY A 69 -5.10 8.30 8.52
N ILE A 70 -3.84 8.74 8.34
CA ILE A 70 -3.18 8.73 7.03
C ILE A 70 -3.09 7.31 6.45
N TYR A 71 -2.75 6.31 7.27
CA TYR A 71 -2.70 4.93 6.81
C TYR A 71 -4.09 4.40 6.40
N ILE A 72 -5.14 4.75 7.15
CA ILE A 72 -6.53 4.41 6.81
C ILE A 72 -6.93 5.07 5.47
N ASP A 73 -6.56 6.32 5.24
CA ASP A 73 -6.83 7.00 3.97
C ASP A 73 -6.16 6.28 2.79
N PHE A 74 -4.91 5.82 2.96
CA PHE A 74 -4.25 5.00 1.95
C PHE A 74 -4.96 3.65 1.73
N LEU A 75 -5.44 2.99 2.80
CA LEU A 75 -6.21 1.75 2.66
C LEU A 75 -7.52 1.97 1.88
N GLN A 76 -8.23 3.05 2.16
CA GLN A 76 -9.47 3.40 1.46
C GLN A 76 -9.19 3.70 -0.02
N LYS A 77 -8.14 4.50 -0.31
CA LYS A 77 -7.69 4.79 -1.67
C LYS A 77 -7.38 3.52 -2.47
N GLN A 78 -6.59 2.60 -1.90
CA GLN A 78 -6.23 1.35 -2.58
C GLN A 78 -7.45 0.43 -2.79
N LYS A 79 -8.36 0.37 -1.81
CA LYS A 79 -9.61 -0.38 -1.96
C LYS A 79 -10.47 0.16 -3.11
N MET A 80 -10.58 1.49 -3.25
CA MET A 80 -11.29 2.11 -4.36
C MET A 80 -10.63 1.84 -5.71
N ALA A 81 -9.29 1.87 -5.77
CA ALA A 81 -8.55 1.53 -6.98
C ALA A 81 -8.82 0.08 -7.42
N LEU A 82 -8.77 -0.87 -6.50
CA LEU A 82 -9.07 -2.28 -6.78
C LEU A 82 -10.52 -2.46 -7.29
N ALA A 83 -11.49 -1.79 -6.65
CA ALA A 83 -12.89 -1.84 -7.08
C ALA A 83 -13.09 -1.27 -8.49
N ALA A 84 -12.39 -0.18 -8.83
CA ALA A 84 -12.43 0.42 -10.16
C ALA A 84 -11.83 -0.51 -11.22
N ASP A 85 -10.73 -1.19 -10.92
CA ASP A 85 -10.11 -2.14 -11.84
C ASP A 85 -10.98 -3.40 -12.05
N HIS A 86 -11.63 -3.89 -10.99
CA HIS A 86 -12.62 -4.96 -11.11
C HIS A 86 -13.79 -4.54 -12.00
N ALA A 87 -14.29 -3.31 -11.86
CA ALA A 87 -15.36 -2.78 -12.70
C ALA A 87 -14.95 -2.72 -14.18
N LYS A 88 -13.73 -2.25 -14.49
CA LYS A 88 -13.18 -2.24 -15.85
C LYS A 88 -13.05 -3.65 -16.43
N GLY A 89 -12.56 -4.61 -15.64
CA GLY A 89 -12.46 -6.01 -16.05
C GLY A 89 -13.82 -6.62 -16.38
N LEU A 90 -14.84 -6.34 -15.56
CA LEU A 90 -16.20 -6.80 -15.80
C LEU A 90 -16.81 -6.19 -17.07
N GLU A 91 -16.54 -4.90 -17.31
CA GLU A 91 -16.98 -4.21 -18.52
C GLU A 91 -16.30 -4.78 -19.77
N TYR A 92 -15.00 -5.09 -19.70
CA TYR A 92 -14.26 -5.75 -20.76
C TYR A 92 -14.86 -7.12 -21.11
N VAL A 93 -15.18 -7.94 -20.10
CA VAL A 93 -15.84 -9.25 -20.30
C VAL A 93 -17.23 -9.08 -20.93
N LYS A 94 -18.02 -8.09 -20.50
CA LYS A 94 -19.33 -7.80 -21.12
C LYS A 94 -19.18 -7.40 -22.60
N LYS A 95 -18.17 -6.59 -22.93
CA LYS A 95 -17.88 -6.17 -24.32
C LYS A 95 -17.39 -7.32 -25.21
N LEU A 96 -16.60 -8.25 -24.66
CA LEU A 96 -16.22 -9.51 -25.34
C LEU A 96 -17.43 -10.40 -25.61
N LYS A 97 -18.27 -10.65 -24.59
CA LYS A 97 -19.46 -11.52 -24.73
C LYS A 97 -20.52 -10.96 -25.68
N SER A 98 -20.64 -9.63 -25.77
CA SER A 98 -21.54 -8.97 -26.73
C SER A 98 -20.97 -8.85 -28.15
N GLY A 99 -19.79 -9.40 -28.42
CA GLY A 99 -19.14 -9.36 -29.74
C GLY A 99 -18.65 -7.97 -30.16
N LYS A 100 -18.71 -6.98 -29.28
CA LYS A 100 -18.30 -5.59 -29.56
C LYS A 100 -16.78 -5.41 -29.62
N ILE A 101 -16.02 -6.36 -29.07
CA ILE A 101 -14.56 -6.37 -29.13
C ILE A 101 -14.11 -7.80 -29.47
N ARG A 102 -13.20 -7.96 -30.44
CA ARG A 102 -12.52 -9.23 -30.69
C ARG A 102 -11.21 -9.28 -29.89
N PRO A 103 -10.87 -10.40 -29.23
CA PRO A 103 -9.60 -10.53 -28.55
C PRO A 103 -8.46 -10.38 -29.57
N LYS A 104 -7.45 -9.58 -29.24
CA LYS A 104 -6.23 -9.53 -30.06
C LYS A 104 -5.61 -10.92 -30.03
N LYS A 105 -5.51 -11.58 -31.20
CA LYS A 105 -4.60 -12.71 -31.36
C LYS A 105 -3.19 -12.15 -31.10
N ASN A 106 -2.54 -12.61 -30.04
CA ASN A 106 -1.11 -12.39 -29.93
C ASN A 106 -0.43 -13.08 -31.14
N PRO A 107 0.57 -12.43 -31.74
CA PRO A 107 1.36 -13.03 -32.82
C PRO A 107 2.08 -14.29 -32.35
#